data_AF-X1PDX6-F1
#
_entry.id   AF-X1PDX6-F1
#
_cell.length_a   1.000
_cell.length_b   1.000
_cell.length_c   1.000
_cell.angle_alpha   90.00
_cell.angle_beta   90.00
_cell.angle_gamma   90.00
#
_symmetry.space_group_name_H-M   'P 1'
#
loop_
_entity.id
_entity.type
_entity.pdbx_description
1 polymer ?
#
loop_
_entity_poly.entity_id
_entity_poly.type
_entity_poly.pdbx_seq_one_letter_code
_entity_poly.pdbx_strand_id
1 'polypeptide(L)'
;SLLNDGKDVVDIIAGVNQSIASRIASLVRNAGVKEDVVMTGGVAKNIGVIKSLEGWLGVGIKTVPADPQIVGAVGASLLAEKELQES
;
A
#
# COMPACT_ATOMS: atom_id res chain seq x y z
N SER A 1 -6.38 25.29 4.84
CA SER A 1 -6.69 24.00 5.47
C SER A 1 -8.09 23.56 5.10
N LEU A 2 -8.28 22.35 4.57
CA LEU A 2 -9.60 21.80 4.20
C LEU A 2 -10.60 21.73 5.37
N LEU A 3 -10.09 21.81 6.60
CA LEU A 3 -10.88 21.93 7.84
C LEU A 3 -11.76 23.20 7.89
N ASN A 4 -11.46 24.25 7.12
CA ASN A 4 -12.13 25.55 7.23
C ASN A 4 -13.20 25.79 6.13
N ASP A 5 -13.45 24.81 5.27
CA ASP A 5 -14.34 24.92 4.10
C ASP A 5 -15.76 24.35 4.34
N GLY A 6 -16.08 23.96 5.59
CA GLY A 6 -17.37 23.35 5.92
C GLY A 6 -17.61 21.97 5.29
N LYS A 7 -16.57 21.33 4.75
CA LYS A 7 -16.65 19.97 4.20
C LYS A 7 -16.81 18.95 5.33
N ASP A 8 -17.59 17.91 5.07
CA ASP A 8 -17.76 16.81 5.99
C ASP A 8 -16.40 16.14 6.26
N VAL A 9 -16.17 15.74 7.51
CA VAL A 9 -14.97 14.99 7.92
C VAL A 9 -14.79 13.75 7.05
N VAL A 10 -15.89 13.12 6.63
CA VAL A 10 -15.88 11.98 5.71
C VAL A 10 -15.21 12.33 4.38
N ASP A 11 -15.52 13.49 3.80
CA ASP A 11 -14.94 13.94 2.53
C ASP A 11 -13.44 14.23 2.67
N ILE A 12 -13.03 14.78 3.82
CA ILE A 12 -11.62 15.04 4.11
C ILE A 12 -10.84 13.72 4.17
N ILE A 13 -11.36 12.72 4.90
CA ILE A 13 -10.72 11.40 5.02
C ILE A 13 -10.67 10.71 3.65
N ALA A 14 -11.74 10.79 2.86
CA ALA A 14 -11.75 10.26 1.49
C ALA A 14 -10.68 10.92 0.61
N GLY A 15 -10.55 12.25 0.68
CA GLY A 15 -9.52 12.99 -0.05
C GLY A 15 -8.10 12.59 0.34
N VAL A 16 -7.84 12.31 1.62
CA VAL A 16 -6.53 11.81 2.09
C VAL A 16 -6.23 10.43 1.50
N ASN A 17 -7.19 9.49 1.56
CA ASN A 17 -7.01 8.15 0.99
C ASN A 17 -6.73 8.21 -0.53
N GLN A 18 -7.47 9.06 -1.26
CA GLN A 18 -7.29 9.29 -2.69
C GLN A 18 -5.90 9.88 -3.01
N SER A 19 -5.43 10.83 -2.19
CA SER A 19 -4.12 11.46 -2.39
C SER A 19 -2.98 10.46 -2.20
N ILE A 20 -3.07 9.58 -1.19
CA ILE A 20 -2.09 8.52 -0.96
C ILE A 20 -2.12 7.51 -2.11
N ALA A 21 -3.31 7.04 -2.49
CA ALA A 21 -3.49 6.05 -3.55
C ALA A 21 -2.98 6.53 -4.91
N SER A 22 -3.28 7.78 -5.31
CA SER A 22 -2.83 8.34 -6.58
C SER A 22 -1.30 8.44 -6.69
N ARG A 23 -0.62 8.79 -5.58
CA ARG A 23 0.84 8.81 -5.51
C ARG A 23 1.42 7.41 -5.68
N ILE A 24 0.89 6.42 -4.97
CA ILE A 24 1.33 5.03 -5.09
C ILE A 24 1.11 4.52 -6.51
N ALA A 25 -0.07 4.74 -7.08
CA ALA A 25 -0.42 4.27 -8.42
C ALA A 25 0.49 4.85 -9.50
N SER A 26 0.90 6.11 -9.36
CA SER A 26 1.87 6.74 -10.27
C SER A 26 3.24 6.05 -10.23
N LEU A 27 3.72 5.66 -9.04
CA LEU A 27 4.98 4.93 -8.89
C LEU A 27 4.89 3.52 -9.48
N VAL A 28 3.80 2.79 -9.21
CA VAL A 28 3.62 1.43 -9.70
C VAL A 28 3.48 1.40 -11.23
N ARG A 29 2.75 2.37 -11.83
CA ARG A 29 2.64 2.49 -13.29
C ARG A 29 4.01 2.66 -13.96
N ASN A 30 4.89 3.47 -13.38
CA ASN A 30 6.24 3.66 -13.91
C ASN A 30 7.10 2.38 -13.81
N ALA A 31 6.82 1.50 -12.84
CA ALA A 31 7.52 0.23 -12.67
C ALA A 31 6.95 -0.92 -13.54
N GLY A 32 5.81 -0.69 -14.22
CA GLY A 32 5.05 -1.71 -14.95
C GLY A 32 4.12 -2.50 -14.02
N VAL A 33 2.81 -2.27 -14.13
CA VAL A 33 1.82 -2.98 -13.31
C VAL A 33 1.71 -4.44 -13.77
N LYS A 34 1.91 -5.39 -12.85
CA LYS A 34 1.56 -6.81 -13.05
C LYS A 34 0.20 -7.08 -12.40
N GLU A 35 -0.54 -8.09 -12.88
CA GLU A 35 -1.87 -8.45 -12.37
C GLU A 35 -1.85 -8.89 -10.89
N ASP A 36 -0.67 -9.30 -10.38
CA ASP A 36 -0.48 -9.78 -9.03
C ASP A 36 0.14 -8.70 -8.14
N VAL A 37 -0.71 -7.91 -7.48
CA VAL A 37 -0.31 -6.82 -6.59
C VAL A 37 -0.67 -7.14 -5.15
N VAL A 38 0.30 -6.97 -4.23
CA VAL A 38 0.12 -7.06 -2.78
C VAL A 38 0.61 -5.77 -2.14
N MET A 39 -0.08 -5.30 -1.11
CA MET A 39 0.37 -4.18 -0.28
C MET A 39 0.92 -4.68 1.06
N THR A 40 2.09 -4.18 1.47
CA THR A 40 2.73 -4.51 2.74
C THR A 40 2.94 -3.25 3.60
N GLY A 41 3.37 -3.42 4.85
CA GLY A 41 3.52 -2.34 5.82
C GLY A 41 2.20 -1.96 6.51
N GLY A 42 2.25 -0.93 7.37
CA GLY A 42 1.08 -0.52 8.17
C GLY A 42 -0.09 0.02 7.33
N VAL A 43 0.19 0.67 6.20
CA VAL A 43 -0.86 1.23 5.33
C VAL A 43 -1.71 0.13 4.68
N ALA A 44 -1.19 -1.09 4.56
CA ALA A 44 -1.95 -2.24 4.07
C ALA A 44 -3.17 -2.58 4.96
N LYS A 45 -3.18 -2.14 6.22
CA LYS A 45 -4.32 -2.29 7.15
C LYS A 45 -5.40 -1.22 6.96
N ASN A 46 -5.13 -0.17 6.18
CA ASN A 46 -6.09 0.88 5.88
C ASN A 46 -6.93 0.49 4.65
N ILE A 47 -8.13 -0.03 4.89
CA ILE A 47 -9.06 -0.44 3.84
C ILE A 47 -9.47 0.70 2.89
N GLY A 48 -9.47 1.96 3.37
CA GLY A 48 -9.79 3.12 2.55
C GLY A 48 -8.71 3.41 1.51
N VAL A 49 -7.43 3.28 1.88
CA VAL A 49 -6.31 3.38 0.93
C VAL A 49 -6.31 2.19 -0.03
N ILE A 50 -6.53 0.96 0.46
CA ILE A 50 -6.60 -0.25 -0.39
C ILE A 50 -7.64 -0.07 -1.49
N LYS A 51 -8.90 0.23 -1.12
CA LYS A 51 -9.99 0.41 -2.09
C LYS A 51 -9.72 1.55 -3.08
N SER A 52 -9.16 2.65 -2.59
CA SER A 52 -8.80 3.77 -3.48
C SER A 52 -7.71 3.35 -4.47
N LEU A 53 -6.70 2.60 -4.00
CA LEU A 53 -5.59 2.13 -4.83
C LEU A 53 -6.05 1.12 -5.88
N GLU A 54 -6.96 0.21 -5.55
CA GLU A 54 -7.59 -0.72 -6.50
C GLU A 54 -8.25 0.05 -7.66
N GLY A 55 -9.01 1.10 -7.34
CA GLY A 55 -9.63 1.96 -8.35
C GLY A 55 -8.60 2.68 -9.24
N TRP A 56 -7.50 3.16 -8.66
CA TRP A 56 -6.44 3.82 -9.43
C TRP A 56 -5.63 2.88 -10.31
N LEU A 57 -5.41 1.63 -9.88
CA LEU A 57 -4.61 0.65 -10.61
C LEU A 57 -5.44 -0.20 -11.59
N GLY A 58 -6.76 -0.29 -11.39
CA GLY A 58 -7.64 -1.15 -12.18
C GLY A 58 -7.45 -2.64 -11.91
N VAL A 59 -6.78 -3.00 -10.81
CA VAL A 59 -6.55 -4.39 -10.39
C VAL A 59 -6.85 -4.53 -8.89
N GLY A 60 -7.29 -5.73 -8.49
CA GLY A 60 -7.53 -6.04 -7.07
C GLY A 60 -6.21 -6.19 -6.30
N ILE A 61 -6.16 -5.67 -5.08
CA ILE A 61 -5.00 -5.87 -4.20
C ILE A 61 -5.20 -7.19 -3.45
N LYS A 62 -4.29 -8.14 -3.65
CA LYS A 62 -4.34 -9.45 -3.00
C LYS A 62 -3.92 -9.36 -1.53
N THR A 63 -4.50 -10.23 -0.72
CA THR A 63 -4.13 -10.41 0.70
C THR A 63 -3.17 -11.57 0.86
N VAL A 64 -2.31 -11.49 1.88
CA VAL A 64 -1.40 -12.57 2.27
C VAL A 64 -1.77 -13.07 3.67
N PRO A 65 -1.59 -14.37 3.98
CA PRO A 65 -1.93 -14.96 5.28
C PRO A 65 -0.85 -14.65 6.35
N ALA A 66 -0.36 -13.42 6.38
CA ALA A 66 0.61 -12.91 7.33
C ALA A 66 0.29 -11.44 7.62
N ASP A 67 0.69 -10.93 8.79
CA ASP A 67 0.53 -9.49 9.07
C ASP A 67 1.38 -8.69 8.06
N PRO A 68 0.77 -7.85 7.21
CA PRO A 68 1.53 -7.08 6.22
C PRO A 68 2.60 -6.17 6.86
N GLN A 69 2.43 -5.79 8.13
CA GLN A 69 3.34 -4.91 8.85
C GLN A 69 4.70 -5.59 9.17
N ILE A 70 4.76 -6.93 9.25
CA ILE A 70 6.00 -7.65 9.59
C ILE A 70 6.81 -8.07 8.36
N VAL A 71 6.28 -7.92 7.15
CA VAL A 71 6.89 -8.46 5.92
C VAL A 71 8.32 -7.93 5.71
N GLY A 72 8.58 -6.66 6.06
CA GLY A 72 9.93 -6.09 5.97
C GLY A 72 10.95 -6.80 6.88
N ALA A 73 10.54 -7.15 8.11
CA ALA A 73 11.40 -7.88 9.04
C ALA A 73 11.66 -9.31 8.57
N VAL A 74 10.64 -9.97 8.02
CA VAL A 74 10.77 -11.30 7.40
C VAL A 74 11.73 -11.26 6.21
N GLY A 75 11.64 -10.24 5.36
CA GLY A 75 12.60 -10.05 4.26
C GLY A 75 14.04 -9.89 4.76
N ALA A 76 14.24 -9.10 5.83
CA ALA A 76 15.55 -8.90 6.42
C ALA A 76 16.13 -10.20 7.00
N SER A 77 15.33 -11.04 7.67
CA SER A 77 15.81 -12.32 8.21
C SER A 77 16.22 -13.29 7.10
N LEU A 78 15.45 -13.36 6.00
CA LEU A 78 15.77 -14.21 4.86
C LEU A 78 17.06 -13.76 4.14
N LEU A 79 17.29 -12.44 4.05
CA LEU A 79 18.55 -11.92 3.50
C LEU A 79 19.76 -12.31 4.36
N ALA A 80 19.65 -12.18 5.68
CA ALA A 80 20.72 -12.58 6.60
C ALA A 80 21.00 -14.09 6.55
N GLU A 81 19.95 -14.92 6.49
CA GLU A 81 20.09 -16.37 6.31
C GLU A 81 20.82 -16.71 5.01
N LYS A 82 20.46 -16.05 3.91
CA LYS A 82 21.11 -16.24 2.61
C LYS A 82 22.59 -15.89 2.65
N GLU A 83 22.96 -14.76 3.26
CA GLU A 83 24.36 -14.34 3.40
C GLU A 83 25.20 -15.35 4.20
N LEU A 84 24.62 -15.96 5.23
CA LEU A 84 25.28 -17.00 6.03
C LEU A 84 25.46 -18.32 5.27
N GLN A 85 24.55 -18.66 4.35
CA GLN A 85 24.65 -19.87 3.52
C GLN A 85 25.64 -19.72 2.35
N GLU A 86 25.87 -18.49 1.90
CA GLU A 86 26.82 -18.17 0.82
C GLU A 86 28.26 -17.94 1.33
N SER A 87 28.46 -17.91 2.66
CA SER A 87 29.77 -17.79 3.34
C SER A 87 30.35 -19.15 3.71
#